data_AF-A0A1B6M504-F1
#
_entry.id   AF-A0A1B6M504-F1
#
_cell.length_a   1.000
_cell.length_b   1.000
_cell.length_c   1.000
_cell.angle_alpha   90.00
_cell.angle_beta   90.00
_cell.angle_gamma   90.00
#
_symmetry.space_group_name_H-M   'P 1'
#
loop_
_entity.id
_entity.type
_entity.pdbx_description
1 polymer ?
#
loop_
_entity_poly.entity_id
_entity_poly.type
_entity_poly.pdbx_seq_one_letter_code
_entity_poly.pdbx_strand_id
1 'polypeptide(L)'
;MPDCGHNRKLQCLSLTKRDIHHFHKMFYSVPKKSFQDHLIIKYTRVTAPKRNRKKLEHSSSKGMTITYYIKKATLRPGIPDKLQVCQKTFMKILNLKKTRIQNVCKRHAQGKSLKDNRGGDTRSKKFDSKREAITKFMSQIRVMEKHYCRGRSSRQYLSSELNINKLWRLYNASCENEDVRLKVKKSFFRNHINLNFNIGFGAPAVDVCSQCLQFKEKLKHAKTNDIKQTIMSQKRVHSLRSKAFFELLGKDVSENT
;
A
#
# COMPACT_ATOMS: atom_id res chain seq x y z
N MET A 1 -48.94 -4.41 7.33
CA MET A 1 -48.67 -5.27 6.16
C MET A 1 -48.16 -4.37 5.03
N PRO A 2 -47.88 -4.88 3.80
CA PRO A 2 -47.68 -4.00 2.65
C PRO A 2 -49.03 -3.43 2.20
N ASP A 3 -49.27 -2.15 2.46
CA ASP A 3 -50.58 -1.50 2.20
C ASP A 3 -50.63 -0.89 0.79
N CYS A 4 -50.19 -1.66 -0.22
CA CYS A 4 -50.01 -1.15 -1.58
C CYS A 4 -51.05 -1.70 -2.58
N GLY A 5 -51.78 -0.80 -3.24
CA GLY A 5 -52.70 -1.14 -4.36
C GLY A 5 -51.95 -1.22 -5.69
N HIS A 6 -51.53 -2.43 -6.10
CA HIS A 6 -50.82 -2.64 -7.36
C HIS A 6 -51.63 -3.50 -8.35
N ASN A 7 -51.63 -3.11 -9.62
CA ASN A 7 -52.30 -3.85 -10.70
C ASN A 7 -51.49 -5.11 -11.10
N ARG A 8 -52.08 -6.28 -10.83
CA ARG A 8 -51.85 -7.67 -11.32
C ARG A 8 -50.42 -8.25 -11.39
N LYS A 9 -49.37 -7.50 -11.71
CA LYS A 9 -48.00 -8.03 -11.89
C LYS A 9 -47.19 -8.14 -10.60
N LEU A 10 -47.52 -7.33 -9.59
CA LEU A 10 -46.81 -7.30 -8.32
C LEU A 10 -47.58 -8.08 -7.25
N GLN A 11 -46.90 -9.03 -6.63
CA GLN A 11 -47.45 -9.99 -5.69
C GLN A 11 -47.28 -9.51 -4.23
N CYS A 12 -47.46 -8.22 -3.99
CA CYS A 12 -47.25 -7.64 -2.66
C CYS A 12 -48.32 -8.07 -1.65
N LEU A 13 -49.56 -8.23 -2.11
CA LEU A 13 -50.69 -8.68 -1.27
C LEU A 13 -50.64 -10.16 -0.93
N SER A 14 -49.96 -10.98 -1.75
CA SER A 14 -49.80 -12.42 -1.49
C SER A 14 -48.66 -12.75 -0.52
N LEU A 15 -48.00 -11.74 0.06
CA LEU A 15 -46.95 -11.94 1.06
C LEU A 15 -47.56 -12.26 2.43
N THR A 16 -47.15 -13.38 3.01
CA THR A 16 -47.56 -13.73 4.38
C THR A 16 -46.62 -13.09 5.42
N LYS A 17 -47.08 -12.95 6.68
CA LYS A 17 -46.21 -12.51 7.80
C LYS A 17 -44.98 -13.41 7.95
N ARG A 18 -45.15 -14.72 7.70
CA ARG A 18 -44.09 -15.72 7.75
C ARG A 18 -43.02 -15.46 6.69
N ASP A 19 -43.41 -15.12 5.46
CA ASP A 19 -42.47 -14.79 4.38
C ASP A 19 -41.65 -13.54 4.74
N ILE A 20 -42.32 -12.50 5.23
CA ILE A 20 -41.69 -11.24 5.65
C ILE A 20 -40.66 -11.50 6.75
N HIS A 21 -41.07 -12.20 7.81
CA HIS A 21 -40.20 -12.50 8.94
C HIS A 21 -39.02 -13.38 8.53
N HIS A 22 -39.27 -14.43 7.73
CA HIS A 22 -38.22 -15.32 7.23
C HIS A 22 -37.19 -14.56 6.38
N PHE A 23 -37.66 -13.71 5.46
CA PHE A 23 -36.77 -12.95 4.59
C PHE A 23 -35.96 -11.91 5.35
N HIS A 24 -36.57 -11.19 6.30
CA HIS A 24 -35.88 -10.24 7.17
C HIS A 24 -34.83 -10.96 8.03
N LYS A 25 -35.18 -12.06 8.69
CA LYS A 25 -34.25 -12.86 9.50
C LYS A 25 -33.09 -13.39 8.66
N MET A 26 -33.36 -13.87 7.45
CA MET A 26 -32.33 -14.34 6.52
C MET A 26 -31.38 -13.20 6.11
N PHE A 27 -31.89 -12.00 5.84
CA PHE A 27 -31.08 -10.84 5.49
C PHE A 27 -30.16 -10.38 6.63
N TYR A 28 -30.66 -10.37 7.85
CA TYR A 28 -29.93 -9.93 9.04
C TYR A 28 -29.24 -11.06 9.81
N SER A 29 -29.26 -12.28 9.28
CA SER A 29 -28.58 -13.44 9.89
C SER A 29 -27.07 -13.21 10.07
N VAL A 30 -26.45 -12.49 9.13
CA VAL A 30 -25.05 -12.10 9.20
C VAL A 30 -24.97 -10.57 9.26
N PRO A 31 -24.42 -9.97 10.32
CA PRO A 31 -24.35 -8.51 10.49
C PRO A 31 -23.27 -7.84 9.62
N LYS A 32 -22.75 -8.52 8.60
CA LYS A 32 -21.73 -8.00 7.68
C LYS A 32 -22.41 -7.29 6.50
N LYS A 33 -22.08 -6.01 6.30
CA LYS A 33 -22.59 -5.20 5.19
C LYS A 33 -22.36 -5.83 3.82
N SER A 34 -21.17 -6.41 3.59
CA SER A 34 -20.84 -7.06 2.32
C SER A 34 -21.81 -8.20 2.02
N PHE A 35 -22.07 -9.08 2.99
CA PHE A 35 -23.01 -10.19 2.84
C PHE A 35 -24.43 -9.71 2.51
N GLN A 36 -24.91 -8.71 3.26
CA GLN A 36 -26.19 -8.06 3.00
C GLN A 36 -26.28 -7.49 1.57
N ASP A 37 -25.23 -6.80 1.10
CA ASP A 37 -25.21 -6.21 -0.23
C ASP A 37 -25.22 -7.29 -1.34
N HIS A 38 -24.62 -8.47 -1.11
CA HIS A 38 -24.78 -9.63 -2.00
C HIS A 38 -26.22 -10.18 -2.01
N LEU A 39 -26.88 -10.23 -0.85
CA LEU A 39 -28.30 -10.63 -0.79
C LEU A 39 -29.21 -9.64 -1.52
N ILE A 40 -28.93 -8.34 -1.44
CA ILE A 40 -29.67 -7.34 -2.25
C ILE A 40 -29.59 -7.71 -3.73
N ILE A 41 -28.41 -8.08 -4.24
CA ILE A 41 -28.24 -8.45 -5.65
C ILE A 41 -28.95 -9.76 -5.98
N LYS A 42 -28.86 -10.77 -5.12
CA LYS A 42 -29.54 -12.05 -5.30
C LYS A 42 -31.07 -11.90 -5.45
N TYR A 43 -31.64 -10.89 -4.82
CA TYR A 43 -33.08 -10.59 -4.78
C TYR A 43 -33.47 -9.32 -5.55
N THR A 44 -32.58 -8.81 -6.40
CA THR A 44 -32.89 -7.73 -7.35
C THR A 44 -32.46 -8.13 -8.75
N ARG A 45 -33.12 -7.59 -9.77
CA ARG A 45 -32.69 -7.75 -11.16
C ARG A 45 -32.58 -6.36 -11.78
N VAL A 46 -31.41 -6.08 -12.34
CA VAL A 46 -31.12 -4.83 -13.03
C VAL A 46 -31.32 -5.04 -14.53
N THR A 47 -32.09 -4.16 -15.16
CA THR A 47 -32.30 -4.16 -16.62
C THR A 47 -32.16 -2.75 -17.17
N ALA A 48 -31.78 -2.64 -18.44
CA ALA A 48 -31.83 -1.36 -19.14
C ALA A 48 -33.28 -0.82 -19.19
N PRO A 49 -33.49 0.51 -19.13
CA PRO A 49 -34.81 1.09 -19.32
C PRO A 49 -35.33 0.79 -20.73
N LYS A 50 -36.54 0.20 -20.82
CA LYS A 50 -37.15 -0.14 -22.13
C LYS A 50 -37.60 1.07 -22.95
N ARG A 51 -37.84 2.22 -22.32
CA ARG A 51 -38.32 3.45 -22.96
C ARG A 51 -37.57 4.65 -22.39
N ASN A 52 -36.92 5.42 -23.25
CA ASN A 52 -36.39 6.73 -22.90
C ASN A 52 -37.43 7.79 -23.28
N ARG A 53 -38.14 8.33 -22.29
CA ARG A 53 -39.01 9.50 -22.53
C ARG A 53 -38.11 10.73 -22.65
N LYS A 54 -38.34 11.57 -23.68
CA LYS A 54 -37.74 12.92 -23.75
C LYS A 54 -38.12 13.65 -22.46
N LYS A 55 -37.14 14.24 -21.81
CA LYS A 55 -37.30 14.96 -20.54
C LYS A 55 -36.99 16.43 -20.78
N LEU A 56 -37.60 17.30 -19.98
CA LEU A 56 -37.22 18.71 -19.83
C LEU A 56 -35.71 18.81 -19.58
N GLU A 57 -35.09 19.88 -20.07
CA GLU A 57 -33.63 20.05 -20.27
C GLU A 57 -32.74 19.86 -19.03
N HIS A 58 -33.30 19.66 -17.83
CA HIS A 58 -32.56 19.50 -16.58
C HIS A 58 -32.82 18.19 -15.82
N SER A 59 -33.45 17.19 -16.45
CA SER A 59 -33.71 15.91 -15.79
C SER A 59 -32.85 14.77 -16.34
N SER A 60 -31.96 14.23 -15.49
CA SER A 60 -31.16 13.05 -15.85
C SER A 60 -32.04 11.84 -16.17
N SER A 61 -31.74 11.15 -17.28
CA SER A 61 -32.43 9.91 -17.65
C SER A 61 -32.16 8.82 -16.60
N LYS A 62 -33.13 7.94 -16.35
CA LYS A 62 -32.88 6.79 -15.47
C LYS A 62 -31.93 5.86 -16.20
N GLY A 63 -30.69 5.73 -15.74
CA GLY A 63 -29.73 4.82 -16.36
C GLY A 63 -30.05 3.33 -16.21
N MET A 64 -30.94 2.95 -15.28
CA MET A 64 -31.29 1.54 -15.03
C MET A 64 -32.68 1.37 -14.40
N THR A 65 -33.29 0.21 -14.62
CA THR A 65 -34.52 -0.25 -13.96
C THR A 65 -34.20 -1.42 -13.04
N ILE A 66 -34.76 -1.42 -11.84
CA ILE A 66 -34.56 -2.48 -10.83
C ILE A 66 -35.91 -3.14 -10.55
N THR A 67 -35.99 -4.47 -10.68
CA THR A 67 -37.10 -5.26 -10.15
C THR A 67 -36.70 -5.94 -8.84
N TYR A 68 -37.65 -6.06 -7.91
CA TYR A 68 -37.42 -6.49 -6.53
C TYR A 68 -38.15 -7.80 -6.28
N TYR A 69 -37.49 -8.71 -5.55
CA TYR A 69 -38.02 -10.03 -5.24
C TYR A 69 -37.90 -10.35 -3.75
N ILE A 70 -38.81 -11.17 -3.23
CA ILE A 70 -38.77 -11.67 -1.85
C ILE A 70 -38.85 -13.18 -1.85
N LYS A 71 -37.99 -13.82 -1.06
CA LYS A 71 -37.98 -15.28 -0.90
C LYS A 71 -39.22 -15.73 -0.13
N LYS A 72 -39.95 -16.73 -0.63
CA LYS A 72 -41.01 -17.39 0.15
C LYS A 72 -40.40 -18.28 1.23
N ALA A 73 -41.07 -18.36 2.38
CA ALA A 73 -40.67 -19.25 3.47
C ALA A 73 -41.01 -20.71 3.17
N THR A 74 -42.13 -20.96 2.49
CA THR A 74 -42.56 -22.30 2.08
C THR A 74 -42.30 -22.52 0.60
N LEU A 75 -41.42 -23.45 0.28
CA LEU A 75 -41.18 -23.92 -1.08
C LEU A 75 -42.17 -25.03 -1.39
N ARG A 76 -42.87 -24.91 -2.52
CA ARG A 76 -43.78 -25.94 -3.02
C ARG A 76 -43.36 -26.29 -4.45
N PRO A 77 -43.41 -27.55 -4.88
CA PRO A 77 -43.16 -27.94 -6.26
C PRO A 77 -44.06 -27.11 -7.21
N GLY A 78 -43.49 -26.56 -8.27
CA GLY A 78 -44.22 -25.77 -9.28
C GLY A 78 -44.52 -24.31 -8.94
N ILE A 79 -44.21 -23.84 -7.72
CA ILE A 79 -44.41 -22.42 -7.33
C ILE A 79 -43.05 -21.71 -7.27
N PRO A 80 -42.91 -20.49 -7.84
CA PRO A 80 -41.67 -19.74 -7.78
C PRO A 80 -41.22 -19.45 -6.35
N ASP A 81 -39.94 -19.66 -6.08
CA ASP A 81 -39.26 -19.45 -4.79
C ASP A 81 -39.19 -17.96 -4.40
N LYS A 82 -39.38 -17.08 -5.39
CA LYS A 82 -39.27 -15.62 -5.30
C LYS A 82 -40.52 -14.93 -5.84
N LEU A 83 -41.12 -14.07 -5.02
CA LEU A 83 -42.27 -13.24 -5.41
C LEU A 83 -41.80 -11.86 -5.84
N GLN A 84 -42.31 -11.36 -6.96
CA GLN A 84 -42.00 -10.00 -7.41
C GLN A 84 -42.81 -8.97 -6.63
N VAL A 85 -42.12 -7.99 -6.04
CA VAL A 85 -42.73 -6.97 -5.17
C VAL A 85 -42.37 -5.55 -5.63
N CYS A 86 -43.08 -4.57 -5.10
CA CYS A 86 -42.75 -3.17 -5.35
C CYS A 86 -41.54 -2.73 -4.52
N GLN A 87 -40.92 -1.62 -4.95
CA GLN A 87 -39.80 -1.02 -4.24
C GLN A 87 -40.13 -0.66 -2.79
N LYS A 88 -41.32 -0.08 -2.54
CA LYS A 88 -41.73 0.36 -1.21
C LYS A 88 -41.81 -0.82 -0.24
N THR A 89 -42.41 -1.92 -0.66
CA THR A 89 -42.54 -3.15 0.12
C THR A 89 -41.17 -3.76 0.43
N PHE A 90 -40.30 -3.88 -0.57
CA PHE A 90 -38.93 -4.40 -0.36
C PHE A 90 -38.14 -3.55 0.63
N MET A 91 -38.20 -2.22 0.51
CA MET A 91 -37.55 -1.28 1.42
C MET A 91 -38.12 -1.35 2.84
N LYS A 92 -39.44 -1.44 2.99
CA LYS A 92 -40.12 -1.53 4.30
C LYS A 92 -39.76 -2.84 5.01
N ILE A 93 -39.71 -3.94 4.28
CA ILE A 93 -39.40 -5.27 4.84
C ILE A 93 -37.95 -5.35 5.29
N LEU A 94 -36.99 -4.83 4.51
CA LEU A 94 -35.57 -4.88 4.87
C LEU A 94 -35.08 -3.64 5.63
N ASN A 95 -35.95 -2.68 5.93
CA ASN A 95 -35.60 -1.38 6.51
C ASN A 95 -34.39 -0.69 5.83
N LEU A 96 -34.37 -0.68 4.49
CA LEU A 96 -33.28 -0.12 3.70
C LEU A 96 -33.67 1.17 3.00
N LYS A 97 -32.74 2.13 2.97
CA LYS A 97 -32.86 3.34 2.13
C LYS A 97 -32.70 2.98 0.64
N LYS A 98 -33.47 3.64 -0.22
CA LYS A 98 -33.41 3.52 -1.69
C LYS A 98 -31.99 3.68 -2.22
N THR A 99 -31.24 4.65 -1.68
CA THR A 99 -29.87 4.97 -2.11
C THR A 99 -28.91 3.79 -1.96
N ARG A 100 -29.03 3.02 -0.88
CA ARG A 100 -28.20 1.82 -0.66
C ARG A 100 -28.43 0.79 -1.75
N ILE A 101 -29.69 0.45 -2.01
CA ILE A 101 -30.06 -0.55 -3.02
C ILE A 101 -29.61 -0.10 -4.42
N GLN A 102 -29.88 1.17 -4.78
CA GLN A 102 -29.46 1.72 -6.07
C GLN A 102 -27.94 1.70 -6.27
N ASN A 103 -27.17 2.09 -5.24
CA ASN A 103 -25.71 2.09 -5.33
C ASN A 103 -25.14 0.66 -5.48
N VAL A 104 -25.69 -0.30 -4.74
CA VAL A 104 -25.30 -1.72 -4.84
C VAL A 104 -25.59 -2.26 -6.25
N CYS A 105 -26.82 -2.07 -6.74
CA CYS A 105 -27.20 -2.50 -8.08
C CYS A 105 -26.38 -1.80 -9.19
N LYS A 106 -26.08 -0.50 -9.03
CA LYS A 106 -25.27 0.27 -9.99
C LYS A 106 -23.83 -0.25 -10.04
N ARG A 107 -23.22 -0.53 -8.89
CA ARG A 107 -21.86 -1.10 -8.81
C ARG A 107 -21.81 -2.47 -9.47
N HIS A 108 -22.80 -3.33 -9.17
CA HIS A 108 -22.91 -4.66 -9.77
C HIS A 108 -23.05 -4.59 -11.29
N ALA A 109 -23.92 -3.71 -11.80
CA ALA A 109 -24.10 -3.51 -13.24
C ALA A 109 -22.83 -2.99 -13.94
N GLN A 110 -21.94 -2.30 -13.23
CA GLN A 110 -20.64 -1.83 -13.73
C GLN A 110 -19.52 -2.88 -13.58
N GLY A 111 -19.83 -4.11 -13.12
CA GLY A 111 -18.81 -5.13 -12.84
C GLY A 111 -17.86 -4.78 -11.70
N LYS A 112 -18.19 -3.79 -10.86
CA LYS A 112 -17.33 -3.37 -9.74
C LYS A 112 -17.55 -4.25 -8.52
N SER A 113 -16.46 -4.53 -7.79
CA SER A 113 -16.54 -5.21 -6.49
C SER A 113 -17.50 -4.50 -5.55
N LEU A 114 -18.24 -5.27 -4.74
CA LEU A 114 -19.18 -4.79 -3.72
C LEU A 114 -18.50 -4.54 -2.38
N LYS A 115 -17.18 -4.73 -2.30
CA LYS A 115 -16.39 -4.47 -1.10
C LYS A 115 -16.58 -3.03 -0.64
N ASP A 116 -16.64 -2.83 0.67
CA ASP A 116 -16.59 -1.51 1.25
C ASP A 116 -15.15 -0.98 1.14
N ASN A 117 -14.98 0.17 0.48
CA ASN A 117 -13.69 0.81 0.27
C ASN A 117 -13.50 2.01 1.20
N ARG A 118 -14.32 2.14 2.25
CA ARG A 118 -14.13 3.14 3.29
C ARG A 118 -12.90 2.82 4.13
N GLY A 119 -12.17 3.87 4.50
CA GLY A 119 -10.93 3.73 5.24
C GLY A 119 -9.79 3.15 4.40
N GLY A 120 -8.71 2.76 5.08
CA GLY A 120 -7.49 2.27 4.45
C GLY A 120 -6.53 3.37 4.00
N ASP A 121 -5.31 2.96 3.68
CA ASP A 121 -4.25 3.86 3.25
C ASP A 121 -4.41 4.25 1.78
N THR A 122 -4.72 5.52 1.56
CA THR A 122 -4.86 6.12 0.22
C THR A 122 -3.70 7.05 -0.14
N ARG A 123 -2.74 7.24 0.77
CA ARG A 123 -1.69 8.26 0.66
C ARG A 123 -0.31 7.67 0.50
N SER A 124 0.06 6.61 1.22
CA SER A 124 1.46 6.13 1.17
C SER A 124 1.89 5.73 -0.24
N LYS A 125 1.00 5.06 -0.99
CA LYS A 125 1.26 4.69 -2.39
C LYS A 125 1.61 5.86 -3.30
N LYS A 126 1.13 7.07 -2.99
CA LYS A 126 1.44 8.27 -3.78
C LYS A 126 2.89 8.72 -3.61
N PHE A 127 3.58 8.26 -2.57
CA PHE A 127 4.94 8.65 -2.24
C PHE A 127 5.96 7.55 -2.52
N ASP A 128 5.54 6.39 -3.02
CA ASP A 128 6.44 5.25 -3.26
C ASP A 128 7.50 5.58 -4.32
N SER A 129 7.12 6.26 -5.42
CA SER A 129 8.08 6.74 -6.42
C SER A 129 9.16 7.67 -5.84
N LYS A 130 8.79 8.50 -4.87
CA LYS A 130 9.73 9.38 -4.17
C LYS A 130 10.65 8.58 -3.25
N ARG A 131 10.13 7.57 -2.55
CA ARG A 131 10.93 6.67 -1.71
C ARG A 131 11.95 5.90 -2.55
N GLU A 132 11.52 5.35 -3.67
CA GLU A 132 12.39 4.64 -4.62
C GLU A 132 13.48 5.55 -5.18
N ALA A 133 13.14 6.79 -5.56
CA ALA A 133 14.11 7.77 -6.03
C ALA A 133 15.15 8.11 -4.96
N ILE A 134 14.75 8.29 -3.69
CA ILE A 134 15.68 8.50 -2.58
C ILE A 134 16.57 7.28 -2.39
N THR A 135 16.02 6.07 -2.45
CA THR A 135 16.79 4.83 -2.31
C THR A 135 17.83 4.68 -3.42
N LYS A 136 17.45 4.98 -4.67
CA LYS A 136 18.37 4.99 -5.82
C LYS A 136 19.49 6.00 -5.62
N PHE A 137 19.15 7.24 -5.26
CA PHE A 137 20.15 8.28 -4.96
C PHE A 137 21.12 7.84 -3.85
N MET A 138 20.62 7.26 -2.76
CA MET A 138 21.46 6.79 -1.65
C MET A 138 22.41 5.66 -2.07
N SER A 139 21.99 4.78 -2.99
CA SER A 139 22.84 3.69 -3.49
C SER A 139 24.05 4.18 -4.29
N GLN A 140 23.98 5.38 -4.87
CA GLN A 140 25.07 6.00 -5.63
C GLN A 140 26.11 6.70 -4.74
N ILE A 141 25.80 6.92 -3.45
CA ILE A 141 26.70 7.60 -2.53
C ILE A 141 27.81 6.65 -2.10
N ARG A 142 29.07 7.11 -2.25
CA ARG A 142 30.24 6.37 -1.78
C ARG A 142 30.27 6.27 -0.25
N VAL A 143 30.26 5.05 0.26
CA VAL A 143 30.46 4.75 1.68
C VAL A 143 31.95 4.70 2.02
N MET A 144 32.31 5.16 3.21
CA MET A 144 33.67 5.05 3.73
C MET A 144 34.06 3.60 3.96
N GLU A 145 35.31 3.24 3.63
CA GLU A 145 35.82 1.91 3.89
C GLU A 145 35.76 1.57 5.38
N LYS A 146 35.28 0.36 5.69
CA LYS A 146 35.37 -0.19 7.05
C LYS A 146 36.84 -0.47 7.35
N HIS A 147 37.37 0.14 8.41
CA HIS A 147 38.67 -0.28 8.95
C HIS A 147 38.57 -1.73 9.44
N TYR A 148 39.64 -2.53 9.29
CA TYR A 148 39.60 -3.97 9.58
C TYR A 148 39.17 -4.32 11.02
N CYS A 149 39.42 -3.43 11.98
CA CYS A 149 38.94 -3.58 13.36
C CYS A 149 37.40 -3.49 13.51
N ARG A 150 36.65 -3.15 12.45
CA ARG A 150 35.19 -2.88 12.48
C ARG A 150 34.33 -3.98 11.88
N GLY A 151 34.85 -5.19 11.74
CA GLY A 151 34.13 -6.33 11.15
C GLY A 151 32.76 -6.64 11.77
N ARG A 152 32.51 -6.21 13.01
CA ARG A 152 31.29 -6.54 13.76
C ARG A 152 30.07 -5.62 13.52
N SER A 153 30.23 -4.42 12.94
CA SER A 153 29.09 -3.50 12.73
C SER A 153 28.58 -3.49 11.29
N SER A 154 27.26 -3.61 11.13
CA SER A 154 26.56 -3.41 9.85
C SER A 154 26.43 -1.93 9.47
N ARG A 155 26.73 -1.01 10.40
CA ARG A 155 26.61 0.44 10.19
C ARG A 155 27.58 0.94 9.14
N GLN A 156 27.06 1.71 8.19
CA GLN A 156 27.83 2.34 7.12
C GLN A 156 28.16 3.79 7.53
N TYR A 157 29.38 4.25 7.26
CA TYR A 157 29.77 5.63 7.57
C TYR A 157 30.00 6.42 6.29
N LEU A 158 29.44 7.63 6.24
CA LEU A 158 29.71 8.61 5.21
C LEU A 158 30.79 9.59 5.68
N SER A 159 31.32 10.38 4.74
CA SER A 159 32.26 11.47 5.05
C SER A 159 31.72 12.36 6.17
N SER A 160 32.59 12.85 7.06
CA SER A 160 32.26 13.82 8.10
C SER A 160 31.76 15.15 7.53
N GLU A 161 32.11 15.46 6.28
CA GLU A 161 31.64 16.67 5.59
C GLU A 161 30.17 16.57 5.17
N LEU A 162 29.63 15.35 5.07
CA LEU A 162 28.23 15.11 4.75
C LEU A 162 27.38 15.12 6.02
N ASN A 163 26.14 15.54 5.88
CA ASN A 163 25.11 15.39 6.89
C ASN A 163 23.75 15.23 6.19
N ILE A 164 22.71 14.85 6.94
CA ILE A 164 21.37 14.62 6.38
C ILE A 164 20.86 15.85 5.61
N ASN A 165 21.17 17.07 6.08
CA ASN A 165 20.73 18.31 5.43
C ASN A 165 21.40 18.51 4.08
N LYS A 166 22.72 18.26 4.00
CA LYS A 166 23.50 18.34 2.76
C LYS A 166 23.05 17.27 1.77
N LEU A 167 22.86 16.03 2.23
CA LEU A 167 22.34 14.94 1.38
C LEU A 167 20.97 15.28 0.79
N TRP A 168 20.07 15.84 1.60
CA TRP A 168 18.76 16.28 1.13
C TRP A 168 18.87 17.39 0.07
N ARG A 169 19.77 18.36 0.26
CA ARG A 169 20.02 19.42 -0.74
C ARG A 169 20.56 18.84 -2.04
N LEU A 170 21.55 17.93 -1.95
CA LEU A 170 22.13 17.25 -3.11
C LEU A 170 21.07 16.42 -3.86
N TYR A 171 20.23 15.68 -3.15
CA TYR A 171 19.12 14.93 -3.73
C TYR A 171 18.11 15.84 -4.44
N ASN A 172 17.65 16.91 -3.78
CA ASN A 172 16.67 17.80 -4.40
C ASN A 172 17.26 18.54 -5.62
N ALA A 173 18.57 18.84 -5.61
CA ALA A 173 19.29 19.39 -6.75
C ALA A 173 19.42 18.36 -7.90
N SER A 174 19.68 17.08 -7.62
CA SER A 174 19.70 16.05 -8.67
C SER A 174 18.31 15.88 -9.29
N CYS A 175 17.24 15.99 -8.51
CA CYS A 175 15.88 15.98 -9.02
C CYS A 175 15.50 17.21 -9.87
N GLU A 176 16.21 18.34 -9.76
CA GLU A 176 15.99 19.49 -10.66
C GLU A 176 16.35 19.16 -12.10
N ASN A 177 17.39 18.35 -12.28
CA ASN A 177 17.91 17.99 -13.59
C ASN A 177 17.16 16.79 -14.21
N GLU A 178 16.58 15.90 -13.39
CA GLU A 178 15.88 14.70 -13.86
C GLU A 178 14.34 14.84 -13.87
N ASP A 179 13.69 14.96 -12.71
CA ASP A 179 12.25 15.17 -12.59
C ASP A 179 11.90 15.94 -11.31
N VAL A 180 11.42 17.17 -11.49
CA VAL A 180 11.06 18.10 -10.41
C VAL A 180 9.98 17.53 -9.49
N ARG A 181 9.12 16.62 -9.98
CA ARG A 181 8.03 16.01 -9.18
C ARG A 181 8.56 15.12 -8.06
N LEU A 182 9.79 14.62 -8.17
CA LEU A 182 10.41 13.75 -7.18
C LEU A 182 10.95 14.51 -5.96
N LYS A 183 11.06 15.85 -6.02
CA LYS A 183 11.48 16.66 -4.87
C LYS A 183 10.67 16.35 -3.62
N VAL A 184 11.36 16.33 -2.48
CA VAL A 184 10.77 16.01 -1.18
C VAL A 184 11.09 17.07 -0.14
N LYS A 185 10.23 17.14 0.89
CA LYS A 185 10.51 17.91 2.10
C LYS A 185 11.59 17.21 2.91
N LYS A 186 12.39 18.00 3.61
CA LYS A 186 13.47 17.52 4.49
C LYS A 186 13.03 16.47 5.51
N SER A 187 11.86 16.65 6.13
CA SER A 187 11.32 15.71 7.12
C SER A 187 11.03 14.34 6.52
N PHE A 188 10.45 14.30 5.31
CA PHE A 188 10.19 13.06 4.59
C PHE A 188 11.49 12.33 4.25
N PHE A 189 12.48 13.06 3.73
CA PHE A 189 13.80 12.51 3.40
C PHE A 189 14.50 11.93 4.64
N ARG A 190 14.55 12.70 5.73
CA ARG A 190 15.16 12.28 7.01
C ARG A 190 14.50 11.02 7.55
N ASN A 191 13.16 10.97 7.55
CA ASN A 191 12.43 9.80 8.04
C ASN A 191 12.71 8.56 7.19
N HIS A 192 12.70 8.69 5.86
CA HIS A 192 13.01 7.57 4.96
C HIS A 192 14.44 7.06 5.17
N ILE A 193 15.42 7.95 5.32
CA ILE A 193 16.81 7.56 5.56
C ILE A 193 16.95 6.87 6.92
N ASN A 194 16.43 7.45 7.99
CA ASN A 194 16.60 6.91 9.33
C ASN A 194 15.94 5.52 9.51
N LEU A 195 14.85 5.25 8.79
CA LEU A 195 14.13 3.97 8.87
C LEU A 195 14.76 2.88 7.99
N ASN A 196 15.30 3.24 6.83
CA ASN A 196 15.76 2.26 5.84
C ASN A 196 17.29 2.13 5.75
N PHE A 197 18.05 3.08 6.28
CA PHE A 197 19.50 3.13 6.15
C PHE A 197 20.18 3.25 7.52
N ASN A 198 21.01 2.26 7.86
CA ASN A 198 21.85 2.29 9.06
C ASN A 198 23.17 3.06 8.78
N ILE A 199 23.05 4.38 8.59
CA ILE A 199 24.18 5.26 8.26
C ILE A 199 24.58 6.19 9.41
N GLY A 200 25.88 6.43 9.54
CA GLY A 200 26.47 7.47 10.38
C GLY A 200 27.31 8.47 9.56
N PHE A 201 27.58 9.64 10.13
CA PHE A 201 28.44 10.66 9.53
C PHE A 201 29.71 10.79 10.36
N GLY A 202 30.87 10.72 9.71
CA GLY A 202 32.14 10.67 10.41
C GLY A 202 32.33 9.32 11.10
N ALA A 203 33.40 8.62 10.72
CA ALA A 203 33.83 7.45 11.47
C ALA A 203 34.30 7.90 12.87
N PRO A 204 33.93 7.21 13.96
CA PRO A 204 34.54 7.47 15.27
C PRO A 204 36.07 7.40 15.14
N ALA A 205 36.80 8.28 15.81
CA ALA A 205 38.25 8.16 15.91
C ALA A 205 38.53 6.96 16.82
N VAL A 206 38.73 5.79 16.22
CA VAL A 206 39.20 4.59 16.92
C VAL A 206 40.48 4.18 16.23
N ASP A 207 41.49 3.85 17.03
CA ASP A 207 42.90 3.62 16.68
C ASP A 207 43.14 3.35 15.20
N VAL A 208 43.44 4.43 14.48
CA VAL A 208 43.96 4.31 13.13
C VAL A 208 45.40 3.82 13.31
N CYS A 209 45.69 2.62 12.81
CA CYS A 209 47.04 2.08 12.85
C CYS A 209 48.05 3.10 12.30
N SER A 210 49.14 3.32 13.03
CA SER A 210 50.23 4.24 12.66
C SER A 210 50.76 3.94 11.25
N GLN A 211 50.85 2.67 10.86
CA GLN A 211 51.27 2.25 9.53
C GLN A 211 50.25 2.62 8.44
N CYS A 212 48.94 2.53 8.73
CA CYS A 212 47.88 3.00 7.83
C CYS A 212 47.94 4.52 7.62
N LEU A 213 48.22 5.29 8.67
CA LEU A 213 48.44 6.75 8.60
C LEU A 213 49.67 7.06 7.74
N GLN A 214 50.78 6.37 7.99
CA GLN A 214 52.01 6.54 7.22
C GLN A 214 51.80 6.28 5.72
N PHE A 215 51.09 5.21 5.35
CA PHE A 215 50.80 4.94 3.93
C PHE A 215 49.89 6.00 3.30
N LYS A 216 48.91 6.54 4.04
CA LYS A 216 48.07 7.65 3.57
C LYS A 216 48.91 8.90 3.27
N GLU A 217 49.80 9.28 4.20
CA GLU A 217 50.69 10.42 4.00
C GLU A 217 51.66 10.20 2.83
N LYS A 218 52.30 9.02 2.76
CA LYS A 218 53.17 8.66 1.62
C LYS A 218 52.43 8.72 0.27
N LEU A 219 51.16 8.31 0.22
CA LEU A 219 50.35 8.39 -1.00
C LEU A 219 50.03 9.83 -1.43
N LYS A 220 49.80 10.74 -0.48
CA LYS A 220 49.59 12.17 -0.78
C LYS A 220 50.82 12.81 -1.41
N HIS A 221 52.01 12.44 -0.94
CA HIS A 221 53.28 13.04 -1.36
C HIS A 221 54.01 12.27 -2.48
N ALA A 222 53.47 11.15 -2.95
CA ALA A 222 54.08 10.37 -4.03
C ALA A 222 54.00 11.11 -5.37
N LYS A 223 55.17 11.34 -5.99
CA LYS A 223 55.31 12.08 -7.26
C LYS A 223 55.07 11.21 -8.49
N THR A 224 55.57 9.97 -8.49
CA THR A 224 55.54 9.06 -9.65
C THR A 224 54.47 7.97 -9.51
N ASN A 225 53.93 7.49 -10.62
CA ASN A 225 52.86 6.48 -10.61
C ASN A 225 53.34 5.11 -10.07
N ASP A 226 54.57 4.70 -10.38
CA ASP A 226 55.15 3.45 -9.86
C ASP A 226 55.29 3.44 -8.34
N ILE A 227 55.68 4.59 -7.78
CA ILE A 227 55.78 4.76 -6.32
C ILE A 227 54.37 4.66 -5.70
N LYS A 228 53.36 5.28 -6.33
CA LYS A 228 51.96 5.15 -5.88
C LYS A 228 51.49 3.70 -5.92
N GLN A 229 51.77 2.97 -6.99
CA GLN A 229 51.40 1.56 -7.10
C GLN A 229 52.06 0.70 -6.03
N THR A 230 53.36 0.90 -5.80
CA THR A 230 54.12 0.18 -4.77
C THR A 230 53.54 0.42 -3.37
N ILE A 231 53.25 1.69 -3.03
CA ILE A 231 52.65 2.04 -1.72
C ILE A 231 51.23 1.45 -1.60
N MET A 232 50.43 1.46 -2.68
CA MET A 232 49.11 0.83 -2.69
C MET A 232 49.19 -0.69 -2.46
N SER A 233 50.15 -1.37 -3.09
CA SER A 233 50.41 -2.80 -2.89
C SER A 233 50.82 -3.10 -1.44
N GLN A 234 51.75 -2.32 -0.87
CA GLN A 234 52.15 -2.47 0.54
C GLN A 234 50.98 -2.23 1.51
N LYS A 235 50.18 -1.18 1.28
CA LYS A 235 48.98 -0.90 2.06
C LYS A 235 47.97 -2.03 1.98
N ARG A 236 47.80 -2.65 0.80
CA ARG A 236 46.92 -3.80 0.60
C ARG A 236 47.41 -5.01 1.39
N VAL A 237 48.70 -5.33 1.33
CA VAL A 237 49.30 -6.44 2.10
C VAL A 237 49.13 -6.21 3.60
N HIS A 238 49.39 -5.00 4.10
CA HIS A 238 49.17 -4.65 5.51
C HIS A 238 47.71 -4.89 5.93
N SER A 239 46.75 -4.41 5.14
CA SER A 239 45.32 -4.61 5.42
C SER A 239 44.92 -6.09 5.44
N LEU A 240 45.44 -6.89 4.51
CA LEU A 240 45.19 -8.34 4.47
C LEU A 240 45.78 -9.06 5.70
N ARG A 241 47.01 -8.73 6.09
CA ARG A 241 47.65 -9.28 7.29
C ARG A 241 46.86 -8.96 8.55
N SER A 242 46.44 -7.71 8.73
CA SER A 242 45.64 -7.32 9.90
C SER A 242 44.30 -8.04 9.94
N LYS A 243 43.62 -8.20 8.80
CA LYS A 243 42.37 -8.99 8.73
C LYS A 243 42.59 -10.43 9.16
N ALA A 244 43.59 -11.11 8.59
CA ALA A 244 43.90 -12.49 8.94
C ALA A 244 44.23 -12.63 10.44
N PHE A 245 44.98 -11.69 11.01
CA PHE A 245 45.30 -11.66 12.43
C PHE A 245 44.05 -11.55 13.32
N PHE A 246 43.13 -10.63 13.01
CA PHE A 246 41.88 -10.49 13.78
C PHE A 246 40.91 -11.66 13.57
N GLU A 247 40.92 -12.30 12.41
CA GLU A 247 40.16 -13.52 12.16
C GLU A 247 40.66 -14.69 13.01
N LEU A 248 41.98 -14.85 13.15
CA LEU A 248 42.58 -15.87 14.03
C LEU A 248 42.25 -15.62 15.51
N LEU A 249 42.47 -14.38 15.99
CA LEU A 249 42.07 -13.97 17.35
C LEU A 249 40.59 -14.22 17.63
N GLY A 250 39.72 -14.04 16.63
CA GLY A 250 38.30 -14.31 16.75
C GLY A 250 37.96 -15.78 16.96
N LYS A 251 38.75 -16.70 16.38
CA LYS A 251 38.57 -18.16 16.50
C LYS A 251 39.08 -18.69 17.82
N ASP A 252 40.24 -18.21 18.27
CA ASP A 252 40.85 -18.62 19.55
C ASP A 252 39.97 -18.23 20.76
N VAL A 253 39.18 -17.17 20.64
CA VAL A 253 38.21 -16.75 21.67
C VAL A 253 36.94 -17.62 21.63
N SER A 254 36.53 -18.14 20.47
CA SER A 254 35.34 -19.01 20.37
C SER A 254 35.60 -20.47 20.71
N GLU A 255 36.85 -20.95 20.63
CA GLU A 255 37.23 -22.32 21.02
C GLU A 255 37.47 -22.47 22.53
N ASN A 256 37.60 -21.34 23.26
CA ASN A 256 37.80 -21.29 24.71
C ASN A 256 36.52 -20.89 25.49
N THR A 257 35.35 -20.93 24.84
CA THR A 257 34.03 -20.69 25.44
C THR A 257 33.06 -21.78 25.04
#